data_AF-A0A938SKW0-F1
#
_entry.id   AF-A0A938SKW0-F1
#
_cell.length_a   1.000
_cell.length_b   1.000
_cell.length_c   1.000
_cell.angle_alpha   90.00
_cell.angle_beta   90.00
_cell.angle_gamma   90.00
#
_symmetry.space_group_name_H-M   'P 1'
#
loop_
_entity.id
_entity.type
_entity.pdbx_description
1 polymer ?
#
loop_
_entity_poly.entity_id
_entity_poly.type
_entity_poly.pdbx_seq_one_letter_code
_entity_poly.pdbx_strand_id
1 'polypeptide(L)'
;MGRIQELIGRECDADGVNRALRDFARGQRAAAVGAVHVTCSDECEREAVESFQHWFADAVLPELKFWSKSPFRTANLGGRYEWGAIRVAENHYALPQTQGSFKLMVVKVNSHVGVLDEEGQRLFGRMDRYATASTCCGALHAMMAGRRLPALDELAAAFHFDDVPRLEMLRSADVVSPDVRSLVVAVVNARLQARSAVVDIQDYSPKTPTVSVVVPTVTLNRKQRDTEFIVGMYWTDSRKGGADYVGLGDDPSRYHIRTDHGYLLIEDAECKEPREARNHRQDVVQQWRARHPKFELARNARLDEIAEKSKNASHASAEITRETLKTLLWLVADVSPIPLAILLFAKGLAGVHHLYRVHRLARGADGGRHARDIIGEVSDQLTHVPADRARDTIDAVMAHYG
;
A
#
# COMPACT_ATOMS: atom_id res chain seq x y z
N MET A 1 -6.61 19.43 -9.08
CA MET A 1 -6.98 18.01 -9.22
C MET A 1 -7.46 17.68 -10.63
N GLY A 2 -8.30 18.52 -11.25
CA GLY A 2 -8.96 18.26 -12.56
C GLY A 2 -8.12 17.56 -13.63
N ARG A 3 -6.97 18.13 -14.04
CA ARG A 3 -6.18 17.54 -15.14
C ARG A 3 -5.67 16.13 -14.89
N ILE A 4 -5.24 15.76 -13.67
CA ILE A 4 -4.79 14.39 -13.39
C ILE A 4 -5.98 13.42 -13.41
N GLN A 5 -7.12 13.85 -12.85
CA GLN A 5 -8.33 13.04 -12.84
C GLN A 5 -8.85 12.75 -14.26
N GLU A 6 -8.69 13.69 -15.18
CA GLU A 6 -9.04 13.51 -16.60
C GLU A 6 -8.18 12.47 -17.33
N LEU A 7 -6.98 12.15 -16.81
CA LEU A 7 -6.09 11.13 -17.36
C LEU A 7 -6.31 9.73 -16.77
N ILE A 8 -7.16 9.61 -15.74
CA ILE A 8 -7.45 8.32 -15.11
C ILE A 8 -8.06 7.37 -16.15
N GLY A 9 -7.49 6.17 -16.25
CA GLY A 9 -7.92 5.13 -17.17
C GLY A 9 -7.55 5.36 -18.63
N ARG A 10 -6.95 6.52 -18.99
CA ARG A 10 -6.59 6.88 -20.36
C ARG A 10 -5.12 6.62 -20.63
N GLU A 11 -4.82 5.91 -21.72
CA GLU A 11 -3.46 5.76 -22.22
C GLU A 11 -2.94 7.14 -22.64
N CYS A 12 -1.79 7.52 -22.10
CA CYS A 12 -1.13 8.78 -22.36
C CYS A 12 0.36 8.56 -22.60
N ASP A 13 1.03 9.48 -23.28
CA ASP A 13 2.49 9.46 -23.33
C ASP A 13 3.05 9.54 -21.89
N ALA A 14 4.07 8.73 -21.58
CA ALA A 14 4.65 8.67 -20.22
C ALA A 14 5.12 10.07 -19.75
N ASP A 15 5.75 10.82 -20.64
CA ASP A 15 6.14 12.21 -20.41
C ASP A 15 4.95 13.13 -20.10
N GLY A 16 3.81 12.91 -20.75
CA GLY A 16 2.57 13.65 -20.53
C GLY A 16 2.06 13.46 -19.10
N VAL A 17 2.05 12.22 -18.60
CA VAL A 17 1.68 11.88 -17.23
C VAL A 17 2.61 12.58 -16.23
N ASN A 18 3.93 12.47 -16.42
CA ASN A 18 4.91 13.04 -15.49
C ASN A 18 4.89 14.58 -15.49
N ARG A 19 4.64 15.23 -16.65
CA ARG A 19 4.40 16.68 -16.71
C ARG A 19 3.12 17.10 -16.00
N ALA A 20 2.03 16.32 -16.12
CA ALA A 20 0.79 16.60 -15.40
C ALA A 20 0.99 16.50 -13.87
N LEU A 21 1.76 15.52 -13.40
CA LEU A 21 2.16 15.39 -11.99
C LEU A 21 2.98 16.60 -11.52
N ARG A 22 3.95 17.05 -12.32
CA ARG A 22 4.77 18.24 -12.02
C ARG A 22 3.90 19.48 -11.88
N ASP A 23 3.02 19.72 -12.84
CA ASP A 23 2.15 20.90 -12.88
C ASP A 23 1.21 20.90 -11.67
N PHE A 24 0.66 19.73 -11.34
CA PHE A 24 -0.12 19.54 -10.13
C PHE A 24 0.65 19.85 -8.85
N ALA A 25 1.89 19.32 -8.72
CA ALA A 25 2.73 19.54 -7.55
C ALA A 25 3.06 21.02 -7.36
N ARG A 26 3.41 21.72 -8.44
CA ARG A 26 3.61 23.19 -8.44
C ARG A 26 2.35 23.94 -8.05
N GLY A 27 1.19 23.50 -8.53
CA GLY A 27 -0.11 24.08 -8.20
C GLY A 27 -0.46 24.01 -6.72
N GLN A 28 0.08 23.05 -5.96
CA GLN A 28 -0.17 22.95 -4.52
C GLN A 28 0.53 24.04 -3.70
N ARG A 29 1.56 24.71 -4.24
CA ARG A 29 2.34 25.73 -3.52
C ARG A 29 2.90 25.24 -2.18
N ALA A 30 3.28 23.97 -2.11
CA ALA A 30 3.95 23.40 -0.94
C ALA A 30 5.33 24.05 -0.76
N ALA A 31 5.79 24.15 0.49
CA ALA A 31 7.12 24.71 0.79
C ALA A 31 8.27 23.81 0.31
N ALA A 32 8.02 22.51 0.18
CA ALA A 32 8.91 21.57 -0.48
C ALA A 32 8.10 20.43 -1.12
N VAL A 33 8.68 19.80 -2.13
CA VAL A 33 8.14 18.58 -2.75
C VAL A 33 9.12 17.45 -2.51
N GLY A 34 8.65 16.34 -1.97
CA GLY A 34 9.36 15.07 -1.94
C GLY A 34 8.74 14.08 -2.91
N ALA A 35 9.51 13.09 -3.36
CA ALA A 35 8.98 12.03 -4.19
C ALA A 35 9.49 10.64 -3.80
N VAL A 36 8.60 9.67 -3.97
CA VAL A 36 8.90 8.23 -3.94
C VAL A 36 8.48 7.63 -5.28
N HIS A 37 9.33 6.82 -5.89
CA HIS A 37 9.03 6.08 -7.12
C HIS A 37 9.23 4.58 -6.89
N VAL A 38 8.15 3.82 -7.01
CA VAL A 38 8.14 2.37 -6.87
C VAL A 38 8.02 1.76 -8.25
N THR A 39 8.99 0.93 -8.67
CA THR A 39 9.00 0.27 -9.99
C THR A 39 9.32 -1.21 -9.87
N CYS A 40 9.06 -1.96 -10.94
CA CYS A 40 9.67 -3.27 -11.08
C CYS A 40 11.20 -3.14 -11.24
N SER A 41 11.96 -4.18 -10.87
CA SER A 41 13.41 -4.28 -11.18
C SER A 41 13.70 -4.58 -12.65
N ASP A 42 12.66 -4.83 -13.44
CA ASP A 42 12.75 -5.16 -14.86
C ASP A 42 13.38 -4.01 -15.66
N GLU A 43 14.33 -4.32 -16.54
CA GLU A 43 15.06 -3.33 -17.33
C GLU A 43 14.15 -2.51 -18.26
N CYS A 44 12.99 -3.05 -18.62
CA CYS A 44 12.00 -2.36 -19.44
C CYS A 44 11.41 -1.13 -18.75
N GLU A 45 11.47 -1.03 -17.42
CA GLU A 45 10.99 0.15 -16.69
C GLU A 45 11.92 1.36 -16.77
N ARG A 46 13.07 1.25 -17.45
CA ARG A 46 14.04 2.34 -17.56
C ARG A 46 13.42 3.62 -18.12
N GLU A 47 12.61 3.53 -19.18
CA GLU A 47 12.02 4.72 -19.80
C GLU A 47 11.06 5.46 -18.85
N ALA A 48 10.18 4.72 -18.14
CA ALA A 48 9.28 5.31 -17.16
C ALA A 48 10.04 6.03 -16.02
N VAL A 49 11.17 5.47 -15.59
CA VAL A 49 12.05 6.05 -14.56
C VAL A 49 12.73 7.32 -15.06
N GLU A 50 13.33 7.28 -16.26
CA GLU A 50 14.00 8.43 -16.86
C GLU A 50 13.01 9.57 -17.13
N SER A 51 11.80 9.24 -17.58
CA SER A 51 10.72 10.20 -17.78
C SER A 51 10.30 10.87 -16.47
N PHE A 52 10.11 10.10 -15.40
CA PHE A 52 9.76 10.66 -14.08
C PHE A 52 10.90 11.52 -13.51
N GLN A 53 12.14 11.07 -13.64
CA GLN A 53 13.32 11.83 -13.24
C GLN A 53 13.36 13.20 -13.96
N HIS A 54 13.30 13.18 -15.29
CA HIS A 54 13.47 14.37 -16.10
C HIS A 54 12.31 15.37 -15.96
N TRP A 55 11.07 14.88 -16.07
CA TRP A 55 9.90 15.75 -16.16
C TRP A 55 9.31 16.13 -14.81
N PHE A 56 9.51 15.31 -13.78
CA PHE A 56 9.04 15.59 -12.43
C PHE A 56 10.22 15.96 -11.52
N ALA A 57 11.14 15.02 -11.28
CA ALA A 57 12.11 15.15 -10.19
C ALA A 57 13.04 16.37 -10.35
N ASP A 58 13.66 16.52 -11.52
CA ASP A 58 14.56 17.64 -11.84
C ASP A 58 13.84 19.00 -11.68
N ALA A 59 12.55 19.01 -11.98
CA ALA A 59 11.73 20.22 -12.07
C ALA A 59 11.15 20.69 -10.73
N VAL A 60 10.92 19.80 -9.75
CA VAL A 60 10.22 20.17 -8.49
C VAL A 60 10.92 19.73 -7.20
N LEU A 61 11.80 18.74 -7.23
CA LEU A 61 12.45 18.27 -6.00
C LEU A 61 13.51 19.27 -5.52
N PRO A 62 13.79 19.33 -4.21
CA PRO A 62 14.92 20.05 -3.66
C PRO A 62 16.23 19.39 -4.09
N GLU A 63 17.30 20.19 -4.13
CA GLU A 63 18.65 19.69 -4.40
C GLU A 63 19.16 18.84 -3.23
N LEU A 64 19.69 17.66 -3.53
CA LEU A 64 20.27 16.75 -2.52
C LEU A 64 21.79 16.95 -2.40
N LYS A 65 22.44 17.14 -3.55
CA LYS A 65 23.86 17.49 -3.72
C LYS A 65 23.96 18.46 -4.90
N PHE A 66 25.09 19.16 -5.04
CA PHE A 66 25.35 20.10 -6.14
C PHE A 66 24.84 19.52 -7.48
N TRP A 67 23.81 20.14 -8.05
CA TRP A 67 23.20 19.83 -9.36
C TRP A 67 22.46 18.50 -9.50
N SER A 68 22.23 17.72 -8.43
CA SER A 68 21.51 16.45 -8.52
C SER A 68 20.25 16.43 -7.66
N LYS A 69 19.14 16.02 -8.29
CA LYS A 69 17.85 15.73 -7.66
C LYS A 69 17.51 14.27 -7.97
N SER A 70 16.88 13.57 -7.05
CA SER A 70 16.44 12.20 -7.27
C SER A 70 15.22 11.91 -6.42
N PRO A 71 14.21 11.20 -6.94
CA PRO A 71 13.19 10.61 -6.08
C PRO A 71 13.84 9.55 -5.18
N PHE A 72 13.20 9.27 -4.05
CA PHE A 72 13.49 8.06 -3.28
C PHE A 72 12.94 6.88 -4.07
N ARG A 73 13.78 5.93 -4.49
CA ARG A 73 13.36 4.86 -5.41
C ARG A 73 13.45 3.50 -4.75
N THR A 74 12.39 2.71 -4.90
CA THR A 74 12.41 1.26 -4.62
C THR A 74 12.16 0.51 -5.93
N ALA A 75 12.95 -0.53 -6.17
CA ALA A 75 12.87 -1.34 -7.38
C ALA A 75 13.01 -2.82 -7.02
N ASN A 76 11.91 -3.57 -7.09
CA ASN A 76 11.86 -4.99 -6.72
C ASN A 76 10.93 -5.79 -7.65
N LEU A 77 10.83 -7.11 -7.44
CA LEU A 77 10.02 -7.98 -8.29
C LEU A 77 8.53 -7.60 -8.25
N GLY A 78 7.97 -7.23 -9.41
CA GLY A 78 6.55 -6.89 -9.55
C GLY A 78 6.17 -5.47 -9.08
N GLY A 79 7.15 -4.61 -8.79
CA GLY A 79 6.89 -3.24 -8.34
C GLY A 79 6.16 -3.20 -7.00
N ARG A 80 6.51 -4.10 -6.08
CA ARG A 80 5.88 -4.21 -4.77
C ARG A 80 6.24 -3.01 -3.93
N TYR A 81 5.27 -2.50 -3.20
CA TYR A 81 5.52 -1.49 -2.19
C TYR A 81 6.34 -2.09 -1.03
N GLU A 82 7.37 -1.38 -0.59
CA GLU A 82 8.19 -1.77 0.57
C GLU A 82 7.73 -1.01 1.81
N TRP A 83 7.25 -1.73 2.82
CA TRP A 83 6.76 -1.15 4.07
C TRP A 83 7.82 -0.27 4.74
N GLY A 84 7.43 0.93 5.18
CA GLY A 84 8.30 1.92 5.80
C GLY A 84 9.06 2.81 4.80
N ALA A 85 9.04 2.52 3.49
CA ALA A 85 9.77 3.31 2.50
C ALA A 85 9.37 4.78 2.50
N ILE A 86 8.06 5.07 2.61
CA ILE A 86 7.56 6.44 2.64
C ILE A 86 7.98 7.17 3.91
N ARG A 87 8.00 6.50 5.07
CA ARG A 87 8.48 7.10 6.32
C ARG A 87 9.96 7.51 6.22
N VAL A 88 10.79 6.67 5.61
CA VAL A 88 12.21 7.00 5.38
C VAL A 88 12.33 8.18 4.40
N ALA A 89 11.61 8.13 3.28
CA ALA A 89 11.63 9.20 2.29
C ALA A 89 11.12 10.54 2.86
N GLU A 90 10.05 10.53 3.64
CA GLU A 90 9.48 11.71 4.29
C GLU A 90 10.52 12.44 5.14
N ASN A 91 11.33 11.69 5.89
CA ASN A 91 12.42 12.24 6.68
C ASN A 91 13.50 12.90 5.83
N HIS A 92 13.82 12.34 4.66
CA HIS A 92 14.79 12.94 3.73
C HIS A 92 14.31 14.29 3.18
N TYR A 93 13.00 14.49 3.05
CA TYR A 93 12.40 15.73 2.56
C TYR A 93 11.86 16.65 3.68
N ALA A 94 12.15 16.36 4.95
CA ALA A 94 11.81 17.22 6.08
C ALA A 94 12.81 18.39 6.21
N LEU A 95 12.66 19.39 5.35
CA LEU A 95 13.55 20.55 5.27
C LEU A 95 13.17 21.63 6.31
N PRO A 96 14.11 22.53 6.70
CA PRO A 96 13.81 23.62 7.63
C PRO A 96 12.59 24.47 7.21
N GLN A 97 12.48 24.77 5.91
CA GLN A 97 11.37 25.56 5.36
C GLN A 97 9.99 24.90 5.48
N THR A 98 9.92 23.60 5.75
CA THR A 98 8.64 22.88 5.92
C THR A 98 8.18 22.83 7.37
N GLN A 99 8.93 23.39 8.34
CA GLN A 99 8.52 23.41 9.75
C GLN A 99 7.31 24.32 10.00
N GLY A 100 7.25 25.48 9.34
CA GLY A 100 6.15 26.45 9.45
C GLY A 100 5.11 26.38 8.32
N SER A 101 5.24 25.40 7.42
CA SER A 101 4.37 25.22 6.27
C SER A 101 4.13 23.72 6.05
N PHE A 102 3.63 23.31 4.89
CA PHE A 102 3.50 21.90 4.54
C PHE A 102 4.43 21.51 3.39
N LYS A 103 4.81 20.24 3.38
CA LYS A 103 5.43 19.61 2.21
C LYS A 103 4.44 18.72 1.48
N LEU A 104 4.66 18.57 0.19
CA LEU A 104 3.94 17.63 -0.66
C LEU A 104 4.80 16.40 -0.91
N MET A 105 4.33 15.21 -0.53
CA MET A 105 4.94 13.93 -0.86
C MET A 105 4.20 13.31 -2.05
N VAL A 106 4.86 13.17 -3.20
CA VAL A 106 4.30 12.48 -4.37
C VAL A 106 4.86 11.06 -4.44
N VAL A 107 4.00 10.06 -4.33
CA VAL A 107 4.36 8.64 -4.40
C VAL A 107 3.82 8.09 -5.72
N LYS A 108 4.69 7.88 -6.70
CA LYS A 108 4.32 7.22 -7.96
C LYS A 108 4.59 5.73 -7.84
N VAL A 109 3.57 4.91 -8.08
CA VAL A 109 3.68 3.45 -8.05
C VAL A 109 3.45 2.92 -9.45
N ASN A 110 4.48 2.39 -10.09
CA ASN A 110 4.40 1.80 -11.43
C ASN A 110 4.30 0.28 -11.33
N SER A 111 3.19 -0.25 -11.81
CA SER A 111 3.14 -1.61 -12.35
C SER A 111 3.42 -1.54 -13.86
N HIS A 112 3.65 -2.67 -14.51
CA HIS A 112 3.98 -2.66 -15.93
C HIS A 112 3.57 -3.93 -16.67
N VAL A 113 3.38 -3.79 -17.98
CA VAL A 113 3.00 -4.87 -18.88
C VAL A 113 3.61 -4.63 -20.26
N GLY A 114 4.12 -5.69 -20.88
CA GLY A 114 4.60 -5.64 -22.27
C GLY A 114 3.44 -5.58 -23.26
N VAL A 115 3.61 -4.82 -24.33
CA VAL A 115 2.66 -4.73 -25.45
C VAL A 115 3.37 -5.11 -26.74
N LEU A 116 2.80 -6.06 -27.47
CA LEU A 116 3.17 -6.39 -28.85
C LEU A 116 2.00 -6.02 -29.76
N ASP A 117 2.29 -5.27 -30.82
CA ASP A 117 1.34 -5.02 -31.91
C ASP A 117 1.60 -6.04 -33.02
N GLU A 118 0.69 -7.02 -33.18
CA GLU A 118 0.76 -8.07 -34.20
C GLU A 118 -0.51 -8.04 -35.06
N GLU A 119 -0.36 -7.89 -36.39
CA GLU A 119 -1.48 -7.90 -37.35
C GLU A 119 -2.64 -6.94 -37.01
N GLY A 120 -2.32 -5.80 -36.36
CA GLY A 120 -3.30 -4.81 -35.91
C GLY A 120 -4.00 -5.15 -34.59
N GLN A 121 -3.60 -6.23 -33.92
CA GLN A 121 -4.04 -6.60 -32.58
C GLN A 121 -2.97 -6.28 -31.53
N ARG A 122 -3.43 -5.88 -30.34
CA ARG A 122 -2.57 -5.65 -29.17
C ARG A 122 -2.55 -6.89 -28.30
N LEU A 123 -1.38 -7.49 -28.15
CA LEU A 123 -1.14 -8.60 -27.24
C LEU A 123 -0.46 -8.10 -25.97
N PHE A 124 -1.02 -8.44 -24.81
CA PHE A 124 -0.52 -7.97 -23.52
C PHE A 124 0.24 -9.06 -22.75
N GLY A 125 1.34 -8.66 -22.12
CA GLY A 125 2.12 -9.50 -21.21
C GLY A 125 3.36 -10.13 -21.82
N ARG A 126 3.66 -9.84 -23.08
CA ARG A 126 4.87 -10.31 -23.77
C ARG A 126 5.66 -9.13 -24.31
N MET A 127 6.95 -9.34 -24.45
CA MET A 127 7.87 -8.38 -25.05
C MET A 127 9.05 -9.13 -25.69
N ASP A 128 9.52 -8.64 -26.84
CA ASP A 128 10.74 -9.14 -27.45
C ASP A 128 11.96 -8.51 -26.78
N ARG A 129 12.81 -9.34 -26.18
CA ARG A 129 14.03 -8.92 -25.48
C ARG A 129 15.23 -9.67 -26.03
N TYR A 130 16.23 -8.95 -26.54
CA TYR A 130 17.47 -9.56 -27.02
C TYR A 130 17.22 -10.71 -28.01
N ALA A 131 16.31 -10.51 -28.96
CA ALA A 131 15.85 -11.51 -29.93
C ALA A 131 15.07 -12.72 -29.37
N THR A 132 14.64 -12.68 -28.10
CA THR A 132 13.82 -13.72 -27.46
C THR A 132 12.55 -13.11 -26.86
N ALA A 133 11.39 -13.68 -27.18
CA ALA A 133 10.13 -13.27 -26.55
C ALA A 133 10.06 -13.74 -25.09
N SER A 134 9.83 -12.83 -24.16
CA SER A 134 9.67 -13.12 -22.73
C SER A 134 8.39 -12.50 -22.16
N THR A 135 8.02 -12.87 -20.93
CA THR A 135 6.91 -12.27 -20.22
C THR A 135 7.28 -10.90 -19.64
N CYS A 136 6.31 -10.00 -19.55
CA CYS A 136 6.48 -8.65 -19.00
C CYS A 136 5.16 -8.22 -18.36
N CYS A 137 5.01 -8.10 -17.05
CA CYS A 137 5.96 -8.34 -15.96
C CYS A 137 6.16 -9.84 -15.63
N GLY A 138 7.41 -10.31 -15.57
CA GLY A 138 7.73 -11.71 -15.24
C GLY A 138 7.23 -12.16 -13.86
N ALA A 139 7.32 -11.29 -12.84
CA ALA A 139 6.86 -11.60 -11.49
C ALA A 139 5.32 -11.75 -11.42
N LEU A 140 4.58 -10.84 -12.08
CA LEU A 140 3.12 -10.94 -12.14
C LEU A 140 2.67 -12.20 -12.87
N HIS A 141 3.33 -12.57 -13.97
CA HIS A 141 3.04 -13.81 -14.69
C HIS A 141 3.34 -15.06 -13.85
N ALA A 142 4.47 -15.09 -13.13
CA ALA A 142 4.83 -16.20 -12.26
C ALA A 142 3.81 -16.36 -11.11
N MET A 143 3.37 -15.26 -10.49
CA MET A 143 2.32 -15.25 -9.47
C MET A 143 0.98 -15.76 -10.04
N MET A 144 0.59 -15.29 -11.23
CA MET A 144 -0.63 -15.75 -11.91
C MET A 144 -0.59 -17.24 -12.23
N ALA A 145 0.58 -17.77 -12.58
CA ALA A 145 0.82 -19.20 -12.78
C ALA A 145 0.93 -20.03 -11.48
N GLY A 146 0.75 -19.42 -10.31
CA GLY A 146 0.78 -20.12 -9.02
C GLY A 146 2.19 -20.55 -8.57
N ARG A 147 3.25 -19.96 -9.13
CA ARG A 147 4.63 -20.21 -8.68
C ARG A 147 4.82 -19.66 -7.27
N ARG A 148 5.67 -20.34 -6.48
CA ARG A 148 5.97 -19.99 -5.08
C ARG A 148 7.41 -19.53 -4.96
N LEU A 149 7.58 -18.27 -4.58
CA LEU A 149 8.85 -17.64 -4.19
C LEU A 149 8.50 -16.62 -3.10
N PRO A 150 9.40 -16.30 -2.15
CA PRO A 150 9.09 -15.34 -1.09
C PRO A 150 8.53 -14.02 -1.62
N ALA A 151 9.11 -13.50 -2.71
CA ALA A 151 8.65 -12.26 -3.31
C ALA A 151 7.25 -12.35 -3.93
N LEU A 152 6.92 -13.51 -4.52
CA LEU A 152 5.62 -13.77 -5.14
C LEU A 152 4.53 -14.02 -4.08
N ASP A 153 4.89 -14.62 -2.96
CA ASP A 153 3.96 -14.87 -1.85
C ASP A 153 3.51 -13.53 -1.23
N GLU A 154 4.43 -12.58 -1.04
CA GLU A 154 4.12 -11.22 -0.61
C GLU A 154 3.31 -10.44 -1.66
N LEU A 155 3.62 -10.60 -2.95
CA LEU A 155 2.86 -9.99 -4.03
C LEU A 155 1.42 -10.53 -4.04
N ALA A 156 1.26 -11.86 -3.97
CA ALA A 156 -0.03 -12.53 -3.93
C ALA A 156 -0.84 -12.14 -2.68
N ALA A 157 -0.17 -11.91 -1.54
CA ALA A 157 -0.83 -11.47 -0.31
C ALA A 157 -1.63 -10.17 -0.51
N ALA A 158 -1.12 -9.21 -1.29
CA ALA A 158 -1.83 -7.97 -1.61
C ALA A 158 -3.12 -8.21 -2.40
N PHE A 159 -3.14 -9.20 -3.31
CA PHE A 159 -4.33 -9.53 -4.11
C PHE A 159 -5.48 -10.10 -3.30
N HIS A 160 -5.21 -10.63 -2.12
CA HIS A 160 -6.21 -11.18 -1.21
C HIS A 160 -6.77 -10.16 -0.20
N PHE A 161 -6.47 -8.86 -0.35
CA PHE A 161 -7.04 -7.81 0.50
C PHE A 161 -8.57 -7.82 0.43
N ASP A 162 -9.23 -7.55 1.56
CA ASP A 162 -10.69 -7.41 1.69
C ASP A 162 -11.53 -8.60 1.18
N ASP A 163 -10.97 -9.81 1.17
CA ASP A 163 -11.71 -11.02 0.81
C ASP A 163 -12.26 -11.05 -0.63
N VAL A 164 -11.77 -10.17 -1.50
CA VAL A 164 -12.09 -10.24 -2.94
C VAL A 164 -11.16 -11.28 -3.57
N PRO A 165 -11.69 -12.33 -4.24
CA PRO A 165 -10.89 -13.42 -4.80
C PRO A 165 -10.21 -12.99 -6.13
N ARG A 166 -9.45 -11.88 -6.11
CA ARG A 166 -8.92 -11.24 -7.32
C ARG A 166 -8.09 -12.19 -8.17
N LEU A 167 -7.22 -13.01 -7.57
CA LEU A 167 -6.40 -13.96 -8.34
C LEU A 167 -7.26 -15.03 -9.03
N GLU A 168 -8.36 -15.45 -8.43
CA GLU A 168 -9.28 -16.43 -9.04
C GLU A 168 -10.05 -15.77 -10.19
N MET A 169 -10.56 -14.55 -9.97
CA MET A 169 -11.23 -13.74 -11.01
C MET A 169 -10.31 -13.48 -12.20
N LEU A 170 -9.05 -13.10 -11.96
CA LEU A 170 -8.07 -12.84 -13.01
C LEU A 170 -7.68 -14.11 -13.79
N ARG A 171 -7.72 -15.29 -13.14
CA ARG A 171 -7.45 -16.59 -13.79
C ARG A 171 -8.66 -17.10 -14.57
N SER A 172 -9.87 -16.71 -14.20
CA SER A 172 -11.10 -17.13 -14.87
C SER A 172 -11.28 -16.42 -16.21
N ALA A 173 -11.35 -17.19 -17.30
CA ALA A 173 -11.62 -16.66 -18.64
C ALA A 173 -13.05 -16.10 -18.80
N ASP A 174 -13.98 -16.57 -17.96
CA ASP A 174 -15.37 -16.08 -17.95
C ASP A 174 -15.49 -14.71 -17.29
N VAL A 175 -14.51 -14.32 -16.46
CA VAL A 175 -14.48 -13.03 -15.76
C VAL A 175 -13.56 -12.04 -16.46
N VAL A 176 -12.36 -12.50 -16.84
CA VAL A 176 -11.36 -11.67 -17.52
C VAL A 176 -10.89 -12.41 -18.78
N SER A 177 -11.14 -11.78 -19.94
CA SER A 177 -10.67 -12.32 -21.23
C SER A 177 -9.15 -12.58 -21.18
N PRO A 178 -8.69 -13.76 -21.65
CA PRO A 178 -7.27 -14.07 -21.73
C PRO A 178 -6.43 -12.99 -22.44
N ASP A 179 -7.00 -12.34 -23.46
CA ASP A 179 -6.29 -11.38 -24.32
C ASP A 179 -5.83 -10.14 -23.55
N VAL A 180 -6.61 -9.69 -22.56
CA VAL A 180 -6.33 -8.49 -21.74
C VAL A 180 -5.87 -8.84 -20.33
N ARG A 181 -5.81 -10.12 -19.97
CA ARG A 181 -5.52 -10.57 -18.59
C ARG A 181 -4.25 -9.93 -18.02
N SER A 182 -3.16 -9.93 -18.78
CA SER A 182 -1.88 -9.38 -18.32
C SER A 182 -1.97 -7.87 -18.01
N LEU A 183 -2.72 -7.12 -18.82
CA LEU A 183 -2.99 -5.70 -18.57
C LEU A 183 -3.83 -5.52 -17.30
N VAL A 184 -4.91 -6.29 -17.16
CA VAL A 184 -5.78 -6.21 -15.98
C VAL A 184 -5.02 -6.56 -14.69
N VAL A 185 -4.16 -7.59 -14.72
CA VAL A 185 -3.27 -7.93 -13.60
C VAL A 185 -2.37 -6.75 -13.23
N ALA A 186 -1.81 -6.06 -14.22
CA ALA A 186 -0.95 -4.90 -13.97
C ALA A 186 -1.72 -3.72 -13.35
N VAL A 187 -2.95 -3.44 -13.80
CA VAL A 187 -3.84 -2.40 -13.25
C VAL A 187 -4.19 -2.71 -11.79
N VAL A 188 -4.64 -3.94 -11.51
CA VAL A 188 -4.97 -4.38 -10.15
C VAL A 188 -3.73 -4.32 -9.24
N ASN A 189 -2.58 -4.75 -9.74
CA ASN A 189 -1.33 -4.65 -8.98
C ASN A 189 -1.00 -3.20 -8.61
N ALA A 190 -0.98 -2.28 -9.58
CA ALA A 190 -0.71 -0.86 -9.32
C ALA A 190 -1.65 -0.31 -8.23
N ARG A 191 -2.95 -0.62 -8.36
CA ARG A 191 -3.98 -0.22 -7.41
C ARG A 191 -3.73 -0.73 -5.99
N LEU A 192 -3.35 -2.00 -5.84
CA LEU A 192 -3.11 -2.63 -4.54
C LEU A 192 -1.78 -2.18 -3.92
N GLN A 193 -0.72 -1.99 -4.71
CA GLN A 193 0.55 -1.48 -4.20
C GLN A 193 0.44 -0.02 -3.75
N ALA A 194 -0.30 0.82 -4.48
CA ALA A 194 -0.63 2.17 -4.01
C ALA A 194 -1.47 2.16 -2.74
N ARG A 195 -2.36 1.18 -2.60
CA ARG A 195 -3.11 0.99 -1.35
C ARG A 195 -2.19 0.67 -0.18
N SER A 196 -1.22 -0.24 -0.37
CA SER A 196 -0.19 -0.53 0.64
C SER A 196 0.57 0.74 1.04
N ALA A 197 0.99 1.57 0.08
CA ALA A 197 1.61 2.86 0.35
C ALA A 197 0.73 3.78 1.23
N VAL A 198 -0.58 3.85 0.97
CA VAL A 198 -1.50 4.66 1.78
C VAL A 198 -1.65 4.10 3.20
N VAL A 199 -1.73 2.79 3.37
CA VAL A 199 -1.77 2.19 4.73
C VAL A 199 -0.49 2.51 5.49
N ASP A 200 0.66 2.48 4.83
CA ASP A 200 1.93 2.88 5.44
C ASP A 200 1.94 4.36 5.85
N ILE A 201 1.44 5.25 4.98
CA ILE A 201 1.29 6.69 5.29
C ILE A 201 0.41 6.91 6.54
N GLN A 202 -0.65 6.13 6.67
CA GLN A 202 -1.56 6.22 7.82
C GLN A 202 -0.93 5.73 9.13
N ASP A 203 0.20 5.02 9.06
CA ASP A 203 0.79 4.32 10.21
C ASP A 203 1.91 5.08 10.93
N TYR A 204 2.28 6.27 10.46
CA TYR A 204 3.28 7.09 11.13
C TYR A 204 2.91 8.57 11.14
N SER A 205 3.43 9.27 12.14
CA SER A 205 3.37 10.73 12.20
C SER A 205 4.56 11.32 11.44
N PRO A 206 4.33 12.11 10.37
CA PRO A 206 5.41 12.73 9.64
C PRO A 206 6.13 13.78 10.51
N LYS A 207 7.41 14.02 10.22
CA LYS A 207 8.26 14.95 10.96
C LYS A 207 7.82 16.41 10.79
N THR A 208 7.21 16.75 9.66
CA THR A 208 6.62 18.07 9.40
C THR A 208 5.22 17.90 8.79
N PRO A 209 4.34 18.92 8.83
CA PRO A 209 3.02 18.83 8.19
C PRO A 209 3.15 18.37 6.73
N THR A 210 2.45 17.29 6.39
CA THR A 210 2.63 16.60 5.10
C THR A 210 1.30 16.31 4.44
N VAL A 211 1.21 16.69 3.17
CA VAL A 211 0.18 16.22 2.26
C VAL A 211 0.81 15.18 1.35
N SER A 212 0.22 13.99 1.26
CA SER A 212 0.71 12.93 0.38
C SER A 212 -0.27 12.66 -0.74
N VAL A 213 0.27 12.45 -1.95
CA VAL A 213 -0.48 12.01 -3.12
C VAL A 213 0.13 10.72 -3.63
N VAL A 214 -0.66 9.65 -3.65
CA VAL A 214 -0.21 8.35 -4.19
C VAL A 214 -0.88 8.11 -5.53
N VAL A 215 -0.09 7.95 -6.58
CA VAL A 215 -0.54 7.82 -7.96
C VAL A 215 -0.14 6.45 -8.51
N PRO A 216 -1.04 5.45 -8.45
CA PRO A 216 -0.84 4.19 -9.15
C PRO A 216 -0.87 4.42 -10.65
N THR A 217 0.09 3.84 -11.35
CA THR A 217 0.25 3.90 -12.80
C THR A 217 0.59 2.54 -13.37
N VAL A 218 0.28 2.34 -14.65
CA VAL A 218 0.70 1.17 -15.42
C VAL A 218 1.50 1.64 -16.63
N THR A 219 2.76 1.20 -16.73
CA THR A 219 3.58 1.38 -17.92
C THR A 219 3.23 0.32 -18.97
N LEU A 220 2.99 0.74 -20.21
CA LEU A 220 2.88 -0.12 -21.38
C LEU A 220 4.22 -0.20 -22.10
N ASN A 221 5.05 -1.17 -21.72
CA ASN A 221 6.37 -1.32 -22.31
C ASN A 221 6.25 -1.81 -23.76
N ARG A 222 6.84 -1.08 -24.70
CA ARG A 222 6.77 -1.41 -26.13
C ARG A 222 8.11 -1.23 -26.82
N LYS A 223 8.17 -1.56 -28.11
CA LYS A 223 9.38 -1.37 -28.93
C LYS A 223 9.62 0.10 -29.24
N GLN A 224 8.55 0.86 -29.41
CA GLN A 224 8.55 2.31 -29.52
C GLN A 224 8.59 2.95 -28.13
N ARG A 225 8.23 4.24 -28.03
CA ARG A 225 8.11 4.97 -26.76
C ARG A 225 7.04 4.39 -25.87
N ASP A 226 7.37 4.17 -24.61
CA ASP A 226 6.42 3.72 -23.60
C ASP A 226 5.28 4.74 -23.38
N THR A 227 4.10 4.22 -23.11
CA THR A 227 2.94 5.00 -22.65
C THR A 227 2.54 4.56 -21.25
N GLU A 228 1.74 5.37 -20.57
CA GLU A 228 1.28 5.11 -19.21
C GLU A 228 -0.22 5.35 -19.05
N PHE A 229 -0.82 4.67 -18.08
CA PHE A 229 -2.13 5.03 -17.53
C PHE A 229 -1.97 5.50 -16.10
N ILE A 230 -2.79 6.47 -15.70
CA ILE A 230 -3.09 6.70 -14.28
C ILE A 230 -4.25 5.80 -13.90
N VAL A 231 -4.05 4.90 -12.93
CA VAL A 231 -5.11 4.01 -12.43
C VAL A 231 -6.04 4.76 -11.49
N GLY A 232 -5.50 5.72 -10.74
CA GLY A 232 -6.23 6.56 -9.80
C GLY A 232 -5.30 7.49 -9.05
N MET A 233 -5.84 8.11 -8.02
CA MET A 233 -5.09 9.01 -7.15
C MET A 233 -5.66 8.94 -5.74
N TYR A 234 -4.75 8.73 -4.79
CA TYR A 234 -5.02 8.92 -3.38
C TYR A 234 -4.54 10.28 -2.90
N TRP A 235 -5.26 10.84 -1.94
CA TRP A 235 -4.90 12.08 -1.29
C TRP A 235 -5.00 11.90 0.23
N THR A 236 -3.93 12.22 0.95
CA THR A 236 -3.90 12.15 2.42
C THR A 236 -3.36 13.46 2.98
N ASP A 237 -3.97 14.00 4.01
CA ASP A 237 -3.47 15.18 4.72
C ASP A 237 -3.20 14.81 6.18
N SER A 238 -1.93 14.75 6.58
CA SER A 238 -1.54 14.34 7.94
C SER A 238 -2.11 15.25 9.03
N ARG A 239 -2.57 16.46 8.67
CA ARG A 239 -3.18 17.43 9.58
C ARG A 239 -4.65 17.15 9.86
N LYS A 240 -5.33 16.50 8.92
CA LYS A 240 -6.77 16.21 8.98
C LYS A 240 -7.05 14.72 9.25
N GLY A 241 -6.08 13.86 8.96
CA GLY A 241 -6.29 12.42 8.94
C GLY A 241 -7.11 11.99 7.72
N GLY A 242 -7.28 10.67 7.59
CA GLY A 242 -8.04 10.07 6.49
C GLY A 242 -7.30 10.06 5.15
N ALA A 243 -7.95 9.44 4.17
CA ALA A 243 -7.49 9.41 2.80
C ALA A 243 -8.70 9.45 1.85
N ASP A 244 -8.57 10.16 0.75
CA ASP A 244 -9.55 10.19 -0.34
C ASP A 244 -8.99 9.41 -1.52
N TYR A 245 -9.84 8.71 -2.27
CA TYR A 245 -9.46 8.02 -3.49
C TYR A 245 -10.40 8.38 -4.65
N VAL A 246 -9.83 8.65 -5.82
CA VAL A 246 -10.57 8.74 -7.09
C VAL A 246 -9.84 7.88 -8.11
N GLY A 247 -10.55 6.99 -8.79
CA GLY A 247 -9.99 6.17 -9.85
C GLY A 247 -10.66 4.82 -10.02
N LEU A 248 -10.00 3.94 -10.78
CA LEU A 248 -10.42 2.57 -11.00
C LEU A 248 -10.46 1.78 -9.68
N GLY A 249 -11.43 0.89 -9.54
CA GLY A 249 -11.53 -0.06 -8.45
C GLY A 249 -10.45 -1.14 -8.55
N ASP A 250 -10.51 -2.14 -7.67
CA ASP A 250 -9.62 -3.32 -7.72
C ASP A 250 -10.38 -4.63 -7.99
N ASP A 251 -11.65 -4.53 -8.43
CA ASP A 251 -12.47 -5.66 -8.87
C ASP A 251 -12.27 -5.87 -10.38
N PRO A 252 -11.57 -6.95 -10.80
CA PRO A 252 -11.26 -7.20 -12.21
C PRO A 252 -12.50 -7.36 -13.09
N SER A 253 -13.62 -7.82 -12.52
CA SER A 253 -14.85 -8.10 -13.29
C SER A 253 -15.58 -6.85 -13.76
N ARG A 254 -15.23 -5.68 -13.22
CA ARG A 254 -15.90 -4.41 -13.49
C ARG A 254 -15.23 -3.56 -14.56
N TYR A 255 -14.07 -3.98 -15.07
CA TYR A 255 -13.34 -3.18 -16.04
C TYR A 255 -13.91 -3.32 -17.45
N HIS A 256 -14.14 -2.17 -18.07
CA HIS A 256 -14.45 -2.05 -19.49
C HIS A 256 -13.23 -1.49 -20.21
N ILE A 257 -12.64 -2.29 -21.10
CA ILE A 257 -11.44 -1.93 -21.85
C ILE A 257 -11.83 -1.72 -23.31
N ARG A 258 -11.50 -0.56 -23.86
CA ARG A 258 -11.72 -0.23 -25.27
C ARG A 258 -10.55 0.56 -25.84
N THR A 259 -10.49 0.62 -27.16
CA THR A 259 -9.55 1.48 -27.89
C THR A 259 -10.30 2.70 -28.42
N ASP A 260 -9.73 3.88 -28.22
CA ASP A 260 -10.24 5.17 -28.66
C ASP A 260 -9.11 5.91 -29.40
N HIS A 261 -9.27 6.13 -30.71
CA HIS A 261 -8.26 6.76 -31.57
C HIS A 261 -6.85 6.14 -31.46
N GLY A 262 -6.77 4.82 -31.28
CA GLY A 262 -5.50 4.10 -31.13
C GLY A 262 -4.90 4.15 -29.73
N TYR A 263 -5.58 4.75 -28.75
CA TYR A 263 -5.20 4.75 -27.35
C TYR A 263 -6.16 3.88 -26.54
N LEU A 264 -5.65 3.18 -25.53
CA LEU A 264 -6.48 2.40 -24.63
C LEU A 264 -7.23 3.29 -23.65
N LEU A 265 -8.45 2.87 -23.34
CA LEU A 265 -9.25 3.41 -22.27
C LEU A 265 -9.76 2.26 -21.40
N ILE A 266 -9.58 2.41 -20.09
CA ILE A 266 -10.06 1.51 -19.07
C ILE A 266 -11.02 2.29 -18.16
N GLU A 267 -12.25 1.83 -18.06
CA GLU A 267 -13.30 2.45 -17.24
C GLU A 267 -13.93 1.42 -16.30
N ASP A 268 -14.47 1.90 -15.18
CA ASP A 268 -15.49 1.19 -14.41
C ASP A 268 -16.59 2.20 -14.02
N ALA A 269 -17.70 1.70 -13.47
CA ALA A 269 -18.88 2.53 -13.16
C ALA A 269 -18.63 3.67 -12.15
N GLU A 270 -17.58 3.57 -11.34
CA GLU A 270 -17.27 4.49 -10.24
C GLU A 270 -15.92 5.21 -10.46
N CYS A 271 -15.34 5.14 -11.67
CA CYS A 271 -13.95 5.56 -11.91
C CYS A 271 -13.69 7.05 -11.65
N LYS A 272 -14.74 7.88 -11.72
CA LYS A 272 -14.70 9.33 -11.48
C LYS A 272 -15.31 9.74 -10.15
N GLU A 273 -15.93 8.80 -9.43
CA GLU A 273 -16.56 9.08 -8.15
C GLU A 273 -15.54 8.94 -7.02
N PRO A 274 -15.60 9.82 -6.00
CA PRO A 274 -14.84 9.62 -4.77
C PRO A 274 -15.21 8.27 -4.13
N ARG A 275 -14.19 7.51 -3.76
CA ARG A 275 -14.33 6.30 -2.94
C ARG A 275 -13.70 6.56 -1.59
N GLU A 276 -14.38 6.15 -0.54
CA GLU A 276 -13.82 6.21 0.80
C GLU A 276 -12.55 5.37 0.86
N ALA A 277 -11.43 5.98 1.26
CA ALA A 277 -10.26 5.17 1.57
C ALA A 277 -10.53 4.44 2.89
N ARG A 278 -10.56 3.12 2.79
CA ARG A 278 -10.84 2.21 3.90
C ARG A 278 -9.84 2.39 5.04
N ASN A 279 -10.32 2.41 6.29
CA ASN A 279 -9.47 2.36 7.47
C ASN A 279 -9.11 0.91 7.78
N HIS A 280 -8.08 0.42 7.11
CA HIS A 280 -7.65 -0.98 7.18
C HIS A 280 -7.45 -1.53 8.59
N ARG A 281 -6.93 -0.70 9.51
CA ARG A 281 -6.70 -1.13 10.89
C ARG A 281 -8.01 -1.41 11.63
N GLN A 282 -9.05 -0.62 11.38
CA GLN A 282 -10.37 -0.81 11.99
C GLN A 282 -11.21 -1.87 11.27
N ASP A 283 -11.10 -1.96 9.95
CA ASP A 283 -11.86 -2.91 9.14
C ASP A 283 -11.61 -4.36 9.57
N VAL A 284 -10.37 -4.72 9.90
CA VAL A 284 -10.03 -6.06 10.41
C VAL A 284 -10.81 -6.37 11.70
N VAL A 285 -10.87 -5.42 12.64
CA VAL A 285 -11.57 -5.63 13.91
C VAL A 285 -13.05 -5.86 13.67
N GLN A 286 -13.66 -5.05 12.80
CA GLN A 286 -15.06 -5.16 12.45
C GLN A 286 -15.35 -6.51 11.76
N GLN A 287 -14.50 -6.93 10.82
CA GLN A 287 -14.60 -8.24 10.15
C GLN A 287 -14.53 -9.39 11.14
N TRP A 288 -13.57 -9.35 12.07
CA TRP A 288 -13.42 -10.40 13.08
C TRP A 288 -14.63 -10.46 14.01
N ARG A 289 -15.11 -9.30 14.52
CA ARG A 289 -16.29 -9.21 15.38
C ARG A 289 -17.56 -9.73 14.70
N ALA A 290 -17.76 -9.37 13.43
CA ALA A 290 -18.93 -9.83 12.66
C ALA A 290 -18.97 -11.36 12.52
N ARG A 291 -17.81 -12.01 12.44
CA ARG A 291 -17.71 -13.48 12.35
C ARG A 291 -17.77 -14.19 13.70
N HIS A 292 -17.48 -13.49 14.80
CA HIS A 292 -17.41 -14.07 16.15
C HIS A 292 -18.31 -13.29 17.14
N PRO A 293 -19.64 -13.21 16.90
CA PRO A 293 -20.55 -12.40 17.73
C PRO A 293 -20.67 -12.90 19.18
N LYS A 294 -20.28 -14.16 19.44
CA LYS A 294 -20.32 -14.81 20.76
C LYS A 294 -18.92 -15.16 21.28
N PHE A 295 -17.90 -14.38 20.90
CA PHE A 295 -16.57 -14.61 21.45
C PHE A 295 -16.57 -14.29 22.95
N GLU A 296 -16.72 -15.32 23.77
CA GLU A 296 -16.59 -15.24 25.22
C GLU A 296 -15.17 -15.68 25.59
N LEU A 297 -14.46 -14.81 26.31
CA LEU A 297 -13.15 -15.17 26.81
C LEU A 297 -13.27 -16.15 27.96
N ALA A 298 -12.40 -17.16 27.99
CA ALA A 298 -12.16 -17.91 29.21
C ALA A 298 -11.62 -16.96 30.29
N ARG A 299 -12.40 -16.72 31.35
CA ARG A 299 -11.96 -15.92 32.50
C ARG A 299 -10.67 -16.51 33.06
N ASN A 300 -9.67 -15.66 33.28
CA ASN A 300 -8.39 -16.04 33.85
C ASN A 300 -8.07 -15.11 35.02
N ALA A 301 -7.99 -15.66 36.24
CA ALA A 301 -7.74 -14.90 37.46
C ALA A 301 -6.45 -14.06 37.41
N ARG A 302 -5.46 -14.46 36.59
CA ARG A 302 -4.23 -13.67 36.38
C ARG A 302 -4.47 -12.40 35.57
N LEU A 303 -5.45 -12.39 34.66
CA LEU A 303 -5.84 -11.18 33.94
C LEU A 303 -6.51 -10.19 34.88
N ASP A 304 -7.34 -10.66 35.81
CA ASP A 304 -7.97 -9.82 36.85
C ASP A 304 -6.91 -9.18 37.77
N GLU A 305 -5.89 -9.94 38.18
CA GLU A 305 -4.78 -9.42 38.99
C GLU A 305 -3.99 -8.30 38.26
N ILE A 306 -3.76 -8.46 36.96
CA ILE A 306 -3.08 -7.46 36.14
C ILE A 306 -3.97 -6.25 35.88
N ALA A 307 -5.28 -6.44 35.71
CA ALA A 307 -6.26 -5.36 35.64
C ALA A 307 -6.12 -4.42 36.84
N GLU A 308 -6.09 -5.00 38.04
CA GLU A 308 -5.96 -4.27 39.30
C GLU A 308 -4.58 -3.60 39.44
N LYS A 309 -3.49 -4.29 39.06
CA LYS A 309 -2.15 -3.69 39.02
C LYS A 309 -2.06 -2.52 38.04
N SER A 310 -2.70 -2.63 36.88
CA SER A 310 -2.73 -1.58 35.85
C SER A 310 -3.47 -0.33 36.33
N LYS A 311 -4.64 -0.49 36.96
CA LYS A 311 -5.41 0.64 37.54
C LYS A 311 -4.58 1.44 38.55
N ASN A 312 -3.81 0.73 39.37
CA ASN A 312 -2.91 1.33 40.37
C ASN A 312 -1.62 1.91 39.77
N ALA A 313 -1.29 1.57 38.52
CA ALA A 313 -0.11 2.05 37.79
C ALA A 313 -0.34 3.38 37.04
N SER A 314 -1.45 4.08 37.30
CA SER A 314 -1.75 5.40 36.72
C SER A 314 -0.65 6.45 36.95
N HIS A 315 0.19 6.26 37.98
CA HIS A 315 1.40 7.05 38.29
C HIS A 315 2.74 6.33 38.04
N ALA A 316 2.72 5.16 37.39
CA ALA A 316 3.93 4.37 37.17
C ALA A 316 4.85 4.99 36.11
N SER A 317 6.15 4.69 36.20
CA SER A 317 7.14 5.12 35.22
C SER A 317 6.84 4.55 33.82
N ALA A 318 7.40 5.17 32.78
CA ALA A 318 7.30 4.70 31.40
C ALA A 318 7.81 3.25 31.25
N GLU A 319 8.87 2.89 31.97
CA GLU A 319 9.44 1.55 31.98
C GLU A 319 8.46 0.53 32.58
N ILE A 320 7.88 0.83 33.74
CA ILE A 320 6.88 -0.04 34.39
C ILE A 320 5.66 -0.23 33.48
N THR A 321 5.21 0.83 32.79
CA THR A 321 4.08 0.75 31.86
C THR A 321 4.37 -0.23 30.70
N ARG A 322 5.58 -0.20 30.13
CA ARG A 322 5.99 -1.12 29.04
C ARG A 322 6.12 -2.56 29.53
N GLU A 323 6.72 -2.78 30.70
CA GLU A 323 6.85 -4.12 31.28
C GLU A 323 5.49 -4.72 31.67
N THR A 324 4.55 -3.88 32.11
CA THR A 324 3.16 -4.29 32.37
C THR A 324 2.49 -4.74 31.08
N LEU A 325 2.61 -3.96 29.99
CA LEU A 325 2.09 -4.34 28.68
C LEU A 325 2.72 -5.65 28.21
N LYS A 326 4.06 -5.78 28.29
CA LYS A 326 4.78 -7.00 27.90
C LYS A 326 4.23 -8.23 28.60
N THR A 327 4.06 -8.15 29.93
CA THR A 327 3.52 -9.24 30.75
C THR A 327 2.09 -9.59 30.33
N LEU A 328 1.25 -8.57 30.11
CA LEU A 328 -0.12 -8.74 29.64
C LEU A 328 -0.18 -9.43 28.27
N LEU A 329 0.69 -9.04 27.33
CA LEU A 329 0.75 -9.65 26.00
C LEU A 329 1.04 -11.14 26.07
N TRP A 330 2.02 -11.56 26.87
CA TRP A 330 2.37 -12.98 27.03
C TRP A 330 1.21 -13.79 27.62
N LEU A 331 0.54 -13.27 28.65
CA LEU A 331 -0.58 -13.98 29.27
C LEU A 331 -1.79 -14.12 28.34
N VAL A 332 -2.12 -13.06 27.61
CA VAL A 332 -3.26 -13.11 26.67
C VAL A 332 -2.91 -13.96 25.44
N ALA A 333 -1.64 -14.01 25.01
CA ALA A 333 -1.19 -14.86 23.89
C ALA A 333 -1.42 -16.36 24.12
N ASP A 334 -1.41 -16.81 25.38
CA ASP A 334 -1.67 -18.21 25.72
C ASP A 334 -3.16 -18.55 25.68
N VAL A 335 -4.02 -17.60 26.07
CA VAL A 335 -5.47 -17.81 26.17
C VAL A 335 -6.17 -17.51 24.84
N SER A 336 -5.79 -16.43 24.18
CA SER A 336 -6.52 -15.86 23.06
C SER A 336 -5.60 -15.04 22.13
N PRO A 337 -4.67 -15.72 21.42
CA PRO A 337 -3.68 -15.03 20.60
C PRO A 337 -4.30 -14.32 19.39
N ILE A 338 -5.35 -14.89 18.77
CA ILE A 338 -5.92 -14.37 17.53
C ILE A 338 -6.53 -12.97 17.71
N PRO A 339 -7.47 -12.75 18.66
CA PRO A 339 -8.06 -11.44 18.86
C PRO A 339 -7.03 -10.43 19.37
N LEU A 340 -5.99 -10.90 20.09
CA LEU A 340 -4.93 -10.03 20.60
C LEU A 340 -4.10 -9.50 19.44
N ALA A 341 -3.65 -10.37 18.53
CA ALA A 341 -2.91 -9.96 17.35
C ALA A 341 -3.72 -8.97 16.49
N ILE A 342 -5.03 -9.20 16.32
CA ILE A 342 -5.94 -8.29 15.61
C ILE A 342 -6.04 -6.94 16.33
N LEU A 343 -6.19 -6.93 17.65
CA LEU A 343 -6.26 -5.70 18.44
C LEU A 343 -4.95 -4.91 18.41
N LEU A 344 -3.80 -5.59 18.55
CA LEU A 344 -2.48 -4.96 18.45
C LEU A 344 -2.26 -4.34 17.08
N PHE A 345 -2.74 -4.99 16.01
CA PHE A 345 -2.78 -4.40 14.69
C PHE A 345 -3.73 -3.21 14.62
N ALA A 346 -4.94 -3.29 15.16
CA ALA A 346 -5.87 -2.16 15.14
C ALA A 346 -5.32 -0.91 15.86
N LYS A 347 -4.52 -1.12 16.90
CA LYS A 347 -3.83 -0.06 17.68
C LYS A 347 -2.52 0.42 17.06
N GLY A 348 -2.11 -0.19 15.94
CA GLY A 348 -0.87 0.10 15.23
C GLY A 348 0.41 -0.27 15.97
N LEU A 349 0.32 -1.13 16.99
CA LEU A 349 1.50 -1.71 17.62
C LEU A 349 2.09 -2.82 16.76
N ALA A 350 1.24 -3.65 16.15
CA ALA A 350 1.70 -4.54 15.11
C ALA A 350 1.89 -3.75 13.81
N GLY A 351 3.10 -3.84 13.28
CA GLY A 351 3.48 -3.18 12.04
C GLY A 351 2.54 -3.53 10.89
N VAL A 352 2.35 -2.56 10.00
CA VAL A 352 1.49 -2.67 8.83
C VAL A 352 1.89 -3.84 7.90
N HIS A 353 3.13 -4.31 7.92
CA HIS A 353 3.56 -5.52 7.19
C HIS A 353 2.80 -6.80 7.59
N HIS A 354 2.15 -6.81 8.75
CA HIS A 354 1.26 -7.91 9.17
C HIS A 354 -0.16 -7.85 8.61
N LEU A 355 -0.53 -6.81 7.84
CA LEU A 355 -1.89 -6.58 7.35
C LEU A 355 -2.54 -7.85 6.78
N TYR A 356 -1.83 -8.56 5.90
CA TYR A 356 -2.35 -9.81 5.31
C TYR A 356 -2.58 -10.93 6.34
N ARG A 357 -1.60 -11.17 7.22
CA ARG A 357 -1.70 -12.20 8.27
C ARG A 357 -2.89 -11.92 9.17
N VAL A 358 -3.06 -10.66 9.55
CA VAL A 358 -4.14 -10.20 10.41
C VAL A 358 -5.52 -10.34 9.75
N HIS A 359 -5.65 -10.05 8.44
CA HIS A 359 -6.89 -10.36 7.71
C HIS A 359 -7.17 -11.87 7.60
N ARG A 360 -6.16 -12.73 7.50
CA ARG A 360 -6.37 -14.20 7.52
C ARG A 360 -6.80 -14.70 8.90
N LEU A 361 -6.20 -14.17 9.95
CA LEU A 361 -6.59 -14.41 11.34
C LEU A 361 -8.05 -13.98 11.59
N ALA A 362 -8.44 -12.78 11.16
CA ALA A 362 -9.82 -12.27 11.28
C ALA A 362 -10.84 -13.18 10.59
N ARG A 363 -10.42 -13.88 9.53
CA ARG A 363 -11.26 -14.80 8.74
C ARG A 363 -11.29 -16.23 9.27
N GLY A 364 -10.44 -16.59 10.24
CA GLY A 364 -10.26 -17.98 10.69
C GLY A 364 -9.48 -18.86 9.71
N ALA A 365 -8.81 -18.26 8.72
CA ALA A 365 -8.03 -18.98 7.70
C ALA A 365 -6.60 -19.31 8.15
N ASP A 366 -6.18 -18.80 9.30
CA ASP A 366 -4.88 -19.03 9.92
C ASP A 366 -5.04 -19.41 11.39
N GLY A 367 -4.11 -20.23 11.89
CA GLY A 367 -4.11 -20.71 13.27
C GLY A 367 -3.38 -19.79 14.25
N GLY A 368 -3.46 -20.14 15.54
CA GLY A 368 -2.85 -19.36 16.63
C GLY A 368 -1.33 -19.17 16.54
N ARG A 369 -0.60 -19.92 15.70
CA ARG A 369 0.84 -19.73 15.47
C ARG A 369 1.15 -18.33 14.91
N HIS A 370 0.50 -17.94 13.81
CA HIS A 370 0.76 -16.63 13.19
C HIS A 370 0.39 -15.46 14.10
N ALA A 371 -0.67 -15.63 14.90
CA ALA A 371 -1.03 -14.66 15.90
C ALA A 371 0.07 -14.51 16.97
N ARG A 372 0.63 -15.62 17.46
CA ARG A 372 1.77 -15.58 18.40
C ARG A 372 3.03 -14.99 17.78
N ASP A 373 3.30 -15.23 16.51
CA ASP A 373 4.44 -14.60 15.81
C ASP A 373 4.30 -13.06 15.81
N ILE A 374 3.09 -12.56 15.53
CA ILE A 374 2.79 -11.11 15.58
C ILE A 374 2.98 -10.57 17.00
N ILE A 375 2.42 -11.26 18.00
CA ILE A 375 2.50 -10.82 19.40
C ILE A 375 3.96 -10.83 19.89
N GLY A 376 4.73 -11.85 19.52
CA GLY A 376 6.16 -11.95 19.84
C GLY A 376 6.95 -10.77 19.28
N GLU A 377 6.75 -10.46 18.00
CA GLU A 377 7.41 -9.30 17.38
C GLU A 377 7.04 -7.98 18.07
N VAL A 378 5.76 -7.78 18.40
CA VAL A 378 5.31 -6.59 19.15
C VAL A 378 6.00 -6.52 20.51
N SER A 379 6.06 -7.66 21.23
CA SER A 379 6.68 -7.79 22.55
C SER A 379 8.16 -7.40 22.52
N ASP A 380 8.89 -7.81 21.48
CA ASP A 380 10.31 -7.49 21.30
C ASP A 380 10.55 -6.00 21.00
N GLN A 381 9.57 -5.31 20.41
CA GLN A 381 9.65 -3.91 20.02
C GLN A 381 9.13 -2.92 21.08
N LEU A 382 8.56 -3.40 22.21
CA LEU A 382 7.92 -2.56 23.22
C LEU A 382 8.84 -1.51 23.85
N THR A 383 10.15 -1.74 23.87
CA THR A 383 11.16 -0.80 24.38
C THR A 383 11.10 0.56 23.67
N HIS A 384 10.65 0.59 22.41
CA HIS A 384 10.55 1.79 21.59
C HIS A 384 9.15 2.42 21.57
N VAL A 385 8.17 1.80 22.23
CA VAL A 385 6.79 2.29 22.24
C VAL A 385 6.65 3.45 23.24
N PRO A 386 6.05 4.58 22.85
CA PRO A 386 5.70 5.67 23.77
C PRO A 386 4.83 5.18 24.94
N ALA A 387 5.04 5.70 26.15
CA ALA A 387 4.39 5.19 27.36
C ALA A 387 2.87 5.40 27.36
N ASP A 388 2.40 6.52 26.81
CA ASP A 388 1.01 6.82 26.51
C ASP A 388 0.40 5.77 25.59
N ARG A 389 1.07 5.46 24.47
CA ARG A 389 0.60 4.42 23.54
C ARG A 389 0.56 3.03 24.16
N ALA A 390 1.54 2.71 25.01
CA ALA A 390 1.55 1.46 25.76
C ALA A 390 0.36 1.39 26.72
N ARG A 391 0.05 2.47 27.43
CA ARG A 391 -1.09 2.59 28.34
C ARG A 391 -2.43 2.45 27.61
N ASP A 392 -2.62 3.19 26.51
CA ASP A 392 -3.83 3.10 25.67
C ASP A 392 -4.07 1.67 25.15
N THR A 393 -2.98 0.93 24.93
CA THR A 393 -3.06 -0.48 24.52
C THR A 393 -3.45 -1.37 25.69
N ILE A 394 -2.85 -1.18 26.86
CA ILE A 394 -3.26 -1.91 28.07
C ILE A 394 -4.75 -1.72 28.30
N ASP A 395 -5.23 -0.48 28.30
CA ASP A 395 -6.65 -0.16 28.52
C ASP A 395 -7.54 -0.81 27.47
N ALA A 396 -7.11 -0.83 26.21
CA ALA A 396 -7.87 -1.48 25.15
C ALA A 396 -7.88 -3.00 25.25
N VAL A 397 -6.77 -3.62 25.67
CA VAL A 397 -6.71 -5.06 25.95
C VAL A 397 -7.63 -5.33 27.13
N MET A 398 -7.52 -4.60 28.24
CA MET A 398 -8.37 -4.81 29.40
C MET A 398 -9.86 -4.62 29.07
N ALA A 399 -10.24 -3.61 28.28
CA ALA A 399 -11.62 -3.40 27.85
C ALA A 399 -12.14 -4.50 26.88
N HIS A 400 -11.24 -5.21 26.21
CA HIS A 400 -11.61 -6.30 25.32
C HIS A 400 -11.66 -7.66 26.04
N TYR A 401 -10.92 -7.81 27.15
CA TYR A 401 -10.65 -9.08 27.80
C TYR A 401 -11.15 -9.18 29.26
N GLY A 402 -11.48 -8.08 29.92
CA GLY A 402 -12.07 -8.00 31.27
C GLY A 402 -13.53 -7.58 31.20
#